data_AF-A0A0H4WRG9-F1
#
_entry.id   AF-A0A0H4WRG9-F1
#
_cell.length_a   1.000
_cell.length_b   1.000
_cell.length_c   1.000
_cell.angle_alpha   90.00
_cell.angle_beta   90.00
_cell.angle_gamma   90.00
#
_symmetry.space_group_name_H-M   'P 1'
#
loop_
_entity.id
_entity.type
_entity.pdbx_description
1 polymer ?
#
loop_
_entity_poly.entity_id
_entity_poly.type
_entity_poly.pdbx_seq_one_letter_code
_entity_poly.pdbx_strand_id
1 'polypeptide(L)'
;MCGVALAEPLVGPSVGQGDALLAEGTRLYNKRKHKDAAERFLLATRANPSLLPAYLGLARARMGAKDVFGACTAYRAYVRSAPDIQDRKKAQRELSLCERKLKAARRNKRNKVPADLTARHVELKAGFFAALEDGQLVGPNAAGDTLRTLVTEGYLGPDLGDMAARLSTACHTTTDDAHQRALAGESLPSQRLRESAALFALARDMGAPHAKASSQAPFLEGVAALQDGDTAEAQRLFAQAATAAPERSEYRVWRAAALQRAGDLPGALAVMEADLPQDSRTDVLRAASAQRQSPEAGARELERLLFQRYAPAQR
;
A
#
# COMPACT_ATOMS: atom_id res chain seq x y z
N MET A 1 -1.62 -14.42 20.73
CA MET A 1 -1.23 -14.14 19.33
C MET A 1 -2.46 -13.69 18.56
N CYS A 2 -2.71 -12.38 18.48
CA CYS A 2 -3.78 -11.85 17.65
C CYS A 2 -3.26 -11.83 16.21
N GLY A 3 -3.74 -12.77 15.39
CA GLY A 3 -3.48 -12.74 13.95
C GLY A 3 -4.14 -11.51 13.37
N VAL A 4 -3.32 -10.55 12.91
CA VAL A 4 -3.81 -9.47 12.06
C VAL A 4 -4.29 -10.15 10.79
N ALA A 5 -5.61 -10.28 10.63
CA ALA A 5 -6.20 -10.72 9.37
C ALA A 5 -5.71 -9.74 8.30
N LEU A 6 -4.76 -10.17 7.47
CA LEU A 6 -4.32 -9.41 6.31
C LEU A 6 -5.56 -9.09 5.50
N ALA A 7 -5.87 -7.80 5.33
CA ALA A 7 -6.99 -7.38 4.52
C ALA A 7 -6.88 -8.06 3.14
N GLU A 8 -7.99 -8.61 2.66
CA GLU A 8 -8.01 -9.23 1.33
C GLU A 8 -7.52 -8.21 0.29
N PRO A 9 -6.63 -8.61 -0.63
CA PRO A 9 -6.17 -7.72 -1.69
C PRO A 9 -7.35 -7.13 -2.46
N LEU A 10 -7.26 -5.84 -2.79
CA LEU A 10 -8.39 -5.09 -3.33
C LEU A 10 -8.53 -5.30 -4.83
N VAL A 11 -7.46 -4.99 -5.58
CA VAL A 11 -7.39 -5.04 -7.04
C VAL A 11 -5.94 -5.30 -7.43
N GLY A 12 -5.71 -5.96 -8.55
CA GLY A 12 -4.38 -6.18 -9.13
C GLY A 12 -3.80 -7.56 -8.82
N PRO A 13 -2.53 -7.80 -9.19
CA PRO A 13 -1.91 -9.13 -9.17
C PRO A 13 -1.88 -9.81 -7.80
N SER A 14 -1.96 -9.04 -6.71
CA SER A 14 -2.05 -9.55 -5.33
C SER A 14 -3.32 -10.37 -5.08
N VAL A 15 -4.42 -10.09 -5.79
CA VAL A 15 -5.67 -10.86 -5.72
C VAL A 15 -5.49 -12.29 -6.26
N GLY A 16 -4.52 -12.49 -7.16
CA GLY A 16 -4.19 -13.76 -7.78
C GLY A 16 -3.82 -13.60 -9.26
N GLN A 17 -3.51 -14.71 -9.92
CA GLN A 17 -3.23 -14.71 -11.35
C GLN A 17 -4.55 -14.70 -12.15
N GLY A 18 -4.85 -13.57 -12.80
CA GLY A 18 -6.12 -13.36 -13.52
C GLY A 18 -6.46 -14.46 -14.52
N ASP A 19 -5.49 -14.91 -15.31
CA ASP A 19 -5.69 -15.98 -16.30
C ASP A 19 -5.94 -17.35 -15.67
N ALA A 20 -5.25 -17.66 -14.56
CA ALA A 20 -5.47 -18.89 -13.81
C ALA A 20 -6.88 -18.92 -13.20
N LEU A 21 -7.32 -17.79 -12.63
CA LEU A 21 -8.67 -17.62 -12.09
C LEU A 21 -9.74 -17.71 -13.18
N LEU A 22 -9.49 -17.14 -14.36
CA LEU A 22 -10.36 -17.26 -15.54
C LEU A 22 -10.48 -18.72 -15.99
N ALA A 23 -9.37 -19.45 -16.08
CA ALA A 23 -9.35 -20.85 -16.48
C ALA A 23 -10.10 -21.73 -15.46
N GLU A 24 -9.90 -21.50 -14.16
CA GLU A 24 -10.62 -22.20 -13.10
C GLU A 24 -12.12 -21.91 -13.15
N GLY A 25 -12.51 -20.63 -13.30
CA GLY A 25 -13.91 -20.21 -13.44
C GLY A 25 -14.58 -20.88 -14.63
N THR A 26 -13.89 -20.97 -15.77
CA THR A 26 -14.37 -21.66 -16.98
C THR A 26 -14.58 -23.15 -16.73
N ARG A 27 -13.63 -23.80 -16.06
CA ARG A 27 -13.74 -25.22 -15.68
C ARG A 27 -14.95 -25.47 -14.77
N LEU A 28 -15.17 -24.62 -13.77
CA LEU A 28 -16.32 -24.71 -12.85
C LEU A 28 -17.64 -24.46 -13.58
N TYR A 29 -17.67 -23.48 -14.48
CA TYR A 29 -18.83 -23.16 -15.30
C TYR A 29 -19.27 -24.35 -16.16
N ASN A 30 -18.31 -25.02 -16.81
CA ASN A 30 -18.56 -26.22 -17.63
C ASN A 30 -19.10 -27.40 -16.80
N LYS A 31 -18.72 -27.48 -15.51
CA LYS A 31 -19.26 -28.45 -14.54
C LYS A 31 -20.62 -28.03 -13.97
N ARG A 32 -21.25 -26.96 -14.49
CA ARG A 32 -22.52 -26.37 -14.01
C ARG A 32 -22.45 -25.87 -12.56
N LYS A 33 -21.25 -25.67 -12.01
CA LYS A 33 -21.02 -25.08 -10.67
C LYS A 33 -21.05 -23.56 -10.78
N HIS A 34 -22.23 -23.01 -11.06
CA HIS A 34 -22.38 -21.61 -11.46
C HIS A 34 -22.04 -20.60 -10.36
N LYS A 35 -22.28 -20.92 -9.08
CA LYS A 35 -21.92 -20.05 -7.94
C LYS A 35 -20.40 -19.97 -7.78
N ASP A 36 -19.75 -21.11 -7.64
CA ASP A 36 -18.29 -21.22 -7.53
C ASP A 36 -17.58 -20.59 -8.74
N ALA A 37 -18.12 -20.78 -9.95
CA ALA A 37 -17.60 -20.13 -11.15
C ALA A 37 -17.70 -18.60 -11.08
N ALA A 38 -18.83 -18.06 -10.59
CA ALA A 38 -19.01 -16.62 -10.44
C ALA A 38 -18.01 -16.02 -9.44
N GLU A 39 -17.69 -16.74 -8.35
CA GLU A 39 -16.67 -16.31 -7.39
C GLU A 39 -15.28 -16.24 -8.04
N ARG A 40 -14.88 -17.28 -8.79
CA ARG A 40 -13.59 -17.28 -9.49
C ARG A 40 -13.49 -16.20 -10.57
N PHE A 41 -14.55 -15.99 -11.34
CA PHE A 41 -14.57 -14.91 -12.32
C PHE A 41 -14.55 -13.52 -11.67
N LEU A 42 -15.21 -13.34 -10.52
CA LEU A 42 -15.12 -12.07 -9.79
C LEU A 42 -13.68 -11.79 -9.34
N LEU A 43 -12.99 -12.79 -8.78
CA LEU A 43 -11.58 -12.67 -8.45
C LEU A 43 -10.74 -12.37 -9.70
N ALA A 44 -11.01 -13.01 -10.83
CA ALA A 44 -10.32 -12.73 -12.08
C ALA A 44 -10.50 -11.26 -12.54
N THR A 45 -11.71 -10.70 -12.41
CA THR A 45 -11.97 -9.28 -12.72
C THR A 45 -11.27 -8.31 -11.77
N ARG A 46 -11.00 -8.71 -10.52
CA ARG A 46 -10.23 -7.91 -9.56
C ARG A 46 -8.73 -8.04 -9.79
N ALA A 47 -8.27 -9.25 -10.07
CA ALA A 47 -6.86 -9.54 -10.35
C ALA A 47 -6.36 -8.84 -11.61
N ASN A 48 -7.19 -8.84 -12.67
CA ASN A 48 -6.92 -8.12 -13.89
C ASN A 48 -8.22 -7.47 -14.42
N PRO A 49 -8.48 -6.20 -14.07
CA PRO A 49 -9.66 -5.47 -14.55
C PRO A 49 -9.71 -5.26 -16.07
N SER A 50 -8.60 -5.43 -16.78
CA SER A 50 -8.59 -5.38 -18.25
C SER A 50 -8.95 -6.73 -18.91
N LEU A 51 -9.07 -7.82 -18.13
CA LEU A 51 -9.39 -9.16 -18.63
C LEU A 51 -10.89 -9.29 -18.98
N LEU A 52 -11.28 -8.73 -20.12
CA LEU A 52 -12.67 -8.72 -20.61
C LEU A 52 -13.38 -10.10 -20.58
N PRO A 53 -12.72 -11.22 -20.95
CA PRO A 53 -13.36 -12.54 -20.86
C PRO A 53 -13.87 -12.89 -19.45
N ALA A 54 -13.22 -12.39 -18.39
CA ALA A 54 -13.65 -12.63 -17.01
C ALA A 54 -15.00 -12.00 -16.70
N TYR A 55 -15.29 -10.81 -17.23
CA TYR A 55 -16.57 -10.13 -17.06
C TYR A 55 -17.71 -10.88 -17.75
N LEU A 56 -17.48 -11.37 -18.98
CA LEU A 56 -18.47 -12.15 -19.70
C LEU A 56 -18.72 -13.51 -19.04
N GLY A 57 -17.66 -14.17 -18.57
CA GLY A 57 -17.74 -15.40 -17.77
C GLY A 57 -18.52 -15.19 -16.48
N LEU A 58 -18.24 -14.11 -15.75
CA LEU A 58 -18.95 -13.71 -14.53
C LEU A 58 -20.45 -13.50 -14.80
N ALA A 59 -20.78 -12.76 -15.85
CA ALA A 59 -22.17 -12.47 -16.20
C ALA A 59 -22.97 -13.74 -16.49
N ARG A 60 -22.39 -14.65 -17.29
CA ARG A 60 -23.01 -15.95 -17.63
C ARG A 60 -23.11 -16.88 -16.42
N ALA A 61 -22.06 -16.94 -15.59
CA ALA A 61 -22.06 -17.73 -14.36
C ALA A 61 -23.15 -17.24 -13.39
N ARG A 62 -23.28 -15.92 -13.18
CA ARG A 62 -24.35 -15.34 -12.34
C ARG A 62 -25.75 -15.62 -12.90
N MET A 63 -25.93 -15.56 -14.22
CA MET A 63 -27.19 -15.98 -14.85
C MET A 63 -27.54 -17.44 -14.55
N GLY A 64 -26.56 -18.35 -14.65
CA GLY A 64 -26.73 -19.76 -14.30
C GLY A 64 -26.99 -19.98 -12.80
N ALA A 65 -26.40 -19.15 -11.94
CA ALA A 65 -26.61 -19.14 -10.50
C ALA A 65 -27.93 -18.46 -10.07
N LYS A 66 -28.72 -17.94 -11.02
CA LYS A 66 -29.96 -17.17 -10.81
C LYS A 66 -29.76 -15.82 -10.10
N ASP A 67 -28.53 -15.32 -10.04
CA ASP A 67 -28.22 -13.94 -9.64
C ASP A 67 -28.40 -13.01 -10.84
N VAL A 68 -29.66 -12.69 -11.15
CA VAL A 68 -30.01 -11.86 -12.31
C VAL A 68 -29.50 -10.42 -12.15
N PHE A 69 -29.52 -9.88 -10.93
CA PHE A 69 -29.05 -8.52 -10.69
C PHE A 69 -27.54 -8.41 -10.96
N GLY A 70 -26.73 -9.25 -10.29
CA GLY A 70 -25.28 -9.23 -10.47
C GLY A 70 -24.85 -9.62 -11.88
N ALA A 71 -25.62 -10.46 -12.58
CA ALA A 71 -25.38 -10.77 -13.99
C ALA A 71 -25.53 -9.54 -14.90
N CYS A 72 -26.61 -8.77 -14.72
CA CYS A 72 -26.85 -7.58 -15.53
C CYS A 72 -25.76 -6.53 -15.30
N THR A 73 -25.30 -6.38 -14.05
CA THR A 73 -24.17 -5.50 -13.72
C THR A 73 -22.89 -5.91 -14.47
N ALA A 74 -22.55 -7.20 -14.47
CA ALA A 74 -21.38 -7.71 -15.18
C ALA A 74 -21.49 -7.59 -16.71
N TYR A 75 -22.68 -7.81 -17.30
CA TYR A 75 -22.91 -7.58 -18.73
C TYR A 75 -22.78 -6.09 -19.09
N ARG A 76 -23.32 -5.18 -18.28
CA ARG A 76 -23.19 -3.73 -18.50
C ARG A 76 -21.73 -3.29 -18.47
N ALA A 77 -20.96 -3.80 -17.50
CA ALA A 77 -19.53 -3.59 -17.45
C ALA A 77 -18.87 -4.05 -18.76
N TYR A 78 -19.04 -5.32 -19.14
CA TYR A 78 -18.45 -5.88 -20.35
C TYR A 78 -18.76 -5.09 -21.63
N VAL A 79 -20.04 -4.75 -21.87
CA VAL A 79 -20.50 -4.03 -23.07
C VAL A 79 -20.00 -2.58 -23.11
N ARG A 80 -19.75 -1.97 -21.94
CA ARG A 80 -19.19 -0.62 -21.82
C ARG A 80 -17.68 -0.61 -22.03
N SER A 81 -16.97 -1.61 -21.50
CA SER A 81 -15.51 -1.68 -21.53
C SER A 81 -14.91 -1.91 -22.91
N ALA A 82 -15.66 -2.51 -23.85
CA ALA A 82 -15.14 -2.86 -25.17
C ALA A 82 -16.16 -2.56 -26.27
N PRO A 83 -16.14 -1.34 -26.85
CA PRO A 83 -17.14 -0.96 -27.84
C PRO A 83 -17.00 -1.71 -29.18
N ASP A 84 -15.82 -2.21 -29.51
CA ASP A 84 -15.53 -2.80 -30.81
C ASP A 84 -15.24 -4.32 -30.75
N ILE A 85 -15.54 -4.97 -29.62
CA ILE A 85 -15.30 -6.42 -29.48
C ILE A 85 -16.24 -7.23 -30.38
N GLN A 86 -15.70 -8.27 -31.01
CA GLN A 86 -16.41 -9.05 -32.05
C GLN A 86 -17.75 -9.62 -31.60
N ASP A 87 -17.85 -10.08 -30.34
CA ASP A 87 -19.04 -10.67 -29.77
C ASP A 87 -19.95 -9.67 -29.02
N ARG A 88 -19.69 -8.36 -29.13
CA ARG A 88 -20.50 -7.31 -28.48
C ARG A 88 -21.98 -7.42 -28.81
N LYS A 89 -22.32 -7.65 -30.08
CA LYS A 89 -23.73 -7.81 -30.51
C LYS A 89 -24.41 -8.97 -29.78
N LYS A 90 -23.68 -10.06 -29.54
CA LYS A 90 -24.18 -11.21 -28.79
C LYS A 90 -24.33 -10.85 -27.30
N ALA A 91 -23.32 -10.23 -26.70
CA ALA A 91 -23.37 -9.79 -25.31
C ALA A 91 -24.50 -8.77 -25.06
N GLN A 92 -24.79 -7.87 -26.01
CA GLN A 92 -25.93 -6.94 -25.96
C GLN A 92 -27.27 -7.69 -25.96
N ARG A 93 -27.43 -8.73 -26.79
CA ARG A 93 -28.65 -9.56 -26.78
C ARG A 93 -28.81 -10.29 -25.44
N GLU A 94 -27.73 -10.83 -24.89
CA GLU A 94 -27.71 -11.46 -23.56
C GLU A 94 -28.05 -10.45 -22.45
N LEU A 95 -27.51 -9.22 -22.52
CA LEU A 95 -27.84 -8.12 -21.62
C LEU A 95 -29.32 -7.75 -21.70
N SER A 96 -29.88 -7.54 -22.89
CA SER A 96 -31.31 -7.24 -23.06
C SER A 96 -32.21 -8.35 -22.52
N LEU A 97 -31.78 -9.62 -22.60
CA LEU A 97 -32.49 -10.72 -21.94
C LEU A 97 -32.39 -10.62 -20.40
N CYS A 98 -31.20 -10.32 -19.87
CA CYS A 98 -30.98 -10.10 -18.44
C CYS A 98 -31.88 -8.98 -17.92
N GLU A 99 -31.91 -7.83 -18.60
CA GLU A 99 -32.68 -6.66 -18.17
C GLU A 99 -34.19 -6.91 -18.19
N ARG A 100 -34.70 -7.65 -19.18
CA ARG A 100 -36.10 -8.10 -19.17
C ARG A 100 -36.41 -8.97 -17.95
N LYS A 101 -35.53 -9.92 -17.61
CA LYS A 101 -35.68 -10.76 -16.40
C LYS A 101 -35.58 -9.93 -15.12
N LEU A 102 -34.67 -8.96 -15.06
CA LEU A 102 -34.52 -8.07 -13.91
C LEU A 102 -35.77 -7.19 -13.71
N LYS A 103 -36.32 -6.64 -14.81
CA LYS A 103 -37.57 -5.86 -14.78
C LYS A 103 -38.74 -6.71 -14.28
N ALA A 104 -38.87 -7.94 -14.78
CA ALA A 104 -39.88 -8.88 -14.30
C ALA A 104 -39.70 -9.23 -12.81
N ALA A 105 -38.45 -9.46 -12.37
CA ALA A 105 -38.13 -9.72 -10.97
C ALA A 105 -38.47 -8.53 -10.07
N ARG A 106 -38.17 -7.30 -10.49
CA ARG A 106 -38.53 -6.07 -9.75
C ARG A 106 -40.03 -5.86 -9.65
N ARG A 107 -40.80 -6.18 -10.71
CA ARG A 107 -42.28 -6.12 -10.68
C ARG A 107 -42.87 -7.11 -9.68
N ASN A 108 -42.33 -8.33 -9.63
CA ASN A 108 -42.89 -9.41 -8.81
C ASN A 108 -42.36 -9.44 -7.38
N LYS A 109 -41.15 -8.93 -7.12
CA LYS A 109 -40.43 -9.04 -5.84
C LYS A 109 -39.58 -7.78 -5.55
N ARG A 110 -40.23 -6.60 -5.58
CA ARG A 110 -39.57 -5.27 -5.48
C ARG A 110 -38.59 -5.15 -4.31
N ASN A 111 -38.91 -5.71 -3.14
CA ASN A 111 -38.08 -5.60 -1.93
C ASN A 111 -36.93 -6.63 -1.86
N LYS A 112 -36.82 -7.57 -2.81
CA LYS A 112 -35.77 -8.61 -2.81
C LYS A 112 -34.70 -8.38 -3.89
N VAL A 113 -34.85 -7.35 -4.71
CA VAL A 113 -33.86 -7.00 -5.75
C VAL A 113 -33.04 -5.83 -5.24
N PRO A 114 -31.69 -5.93 -5.22
CA PRO A 114 -30.84 -4.81 -4.82
C PRO A 114 -31.11 -3.52 -5.62
N ALA A 115 -30.89 -2.39 -4.95
CA ALA A 115 -30.96 -1.07 -5.56
C ALA A 115 -29.90 -0.93 -6.68
N ASP A 116 -30.20 -0.12 -7.69
CA ASP A 116 -29.23 0.19 -8.73
C ASP A 116 -28.21 1.22 -8.20
N LEU A 117 -26.97 0.80 -7.98
CA LEU A 117 -25.90 1.65 -7.44
C LEU A 117 -25.15 2.43 -8.53
N THR A 118 -25.63 2.44 -9.78
CA THR A 118 -24.89 3.08 -10.89
C THR A 118 -24.59 4.56 -10.63
N ALA A 119 -25.56 5.33 -10.14
CA ALA A 119 -25.34 6.75 -9.82
C ALA A 119 -24.33 6.93 -8.68
N ARG A 120 -24.48 6.15 -7.60
CA ARG A 120 -23.56 6.13 -6.47
C ARG A 120 -22.13 5.76 -6.89
N HIS A 121 -21.95 4.79 -7.78
CA HIS A 121 -20.63 4.46 -8.30
C HIS A 121 -19.99 5.60 -9.10
N VAL A 122 -20.78 6.40 -9.82
CA VAL A 122 -20.26 7.60 -10.52
C VAL A 122 -19.79 8.63 -9.51
N GLU A 123 -20.58 8.88 -8.47
CA GLU A 123 -20.23 9.80 -7.38
C GLU A 123 -18.96 9.34 -6.63
N LEU A 124 -18.89 8.06 -6.25
CA LEU A 124 -17.72 7.48 -5.59
C LEU A 124 -16.47 7.59 -6.48
N LYS A 125 -16.58 7.37 -7.79
CA LYS A 125 -15.44 7.55 -8.70
C LYS A 125 -14.98 9.00 -8.76
N ALA A 126 -15.91 9.96 -8.84
CA ALA A 126 -15.57 11.37 -8.82
C ALA A 126 -14.87 11.74 -7.50
N GLY A 127 -15.39 11.26 -6.37
CA GLY A 127 -14.77 11.43 -5.05
C GLY A 127 -13.37 10.81 -4.95
N PHE A 128 -13.17 9.63 -5.55
CA PHE A 128 -11.85 9.00 -5.61
C PHE A 128 -10.82 9.88 -6.31
N PHE A 129 -11.15 10.42 -7.50
CA PHE A 129 -10.21 11.24 -8.25
C PHE A 129 -9.97 12.59 -7.59
N ALA A 130 -11.00 13.22 -7.01
CA ALA A 130 -10.84 14.44 -6.23
C ALA A 130 -9.91 14.22 -5.02
N ALA A 131 -10.15 13.17 -4.23
CA ALA A 131 -9.30 12.84 -3.08
C ALA A 131 -7.85 12.52 -3.50
N LEU A 132 -7.67 11.85 -4.65
CA LEU A 132 -6.33 11.56 -5.18
C LEU A 132 -5.59 12.84 -5.59
N GLU A 133 -6.27 13.78 -6.26
CA GLU A 133 -5.74 15.08 -6.66
C GLU A 133 -5.38 15.94 -5.44
N ASP A 134 -6.19 15.88 -4.38
CA ASP A 134 -5.95 16.57 -3.11
C ASP A 134 -4.85 15.90 -2.25
N GLY A 135 -4.30 14.75 -2.68
CA GLY A 135 -3.31 13.98 -1.93
C GLY A 135 -3.89 13.29 -0.68
N GLN A 136 -5.21 13.16 -0.58
CA GLN A 136 -5.90 12.43 0.48
C GLN A 136 -5.94 10.94 0.14
N LEU A 137 -4.87 10.22 0.51
CA LEU A 137 -4.69 8.82 0.13
C LEU A 137 -5.28 7.81 1.13
N VAL A 138 -5.20 8.14 2.44
CA VAL A 138 -5.67 7.30 3.55
C VAL A 138 -6.60 8.09 4.47
N GLY A 139 -7.49 7.38 5.18
CA GLY A 139 -8.50 7.99 6.05
C GLY A 139 -9.92 7.94 5.46
N PRO A 140 -10.93 8.41 6.21
CA PRO A 140 -12.32 8.40 5.75
C PRO A 140 -12.50 9.32 4.55
N ASN A 141 -13.23 8.86 3.52
CA ASN A 141 -13.43 9.57 2.25
C ASN A 141 -12.14 9.81 1.43
N ALA A 142 -11.00 9.25 1.85
CA ALA A 142 -9.78 9.30 1.06
C ALA A 142 -9.87 8.40 -0.18
N ALA A 143 -8.92 8.54 -1.11
CA ALA A 143 -8.87 7.74 -2.32
C ALA A 143 -8.84 6.22 -2.01
N GLY A 144 -8.07 5.78 -1.02
CA GLY A 144 -8.01 4.37 -0.62
C GLY A 144 -9.34 3.83 -0.06
N ASP A 145 -10.02 4.61 0.78
CA ASP A 145 -11.31 4.24 1.37
C ASP A 145 -12.43 4.21 0.31
N THR A 146 -12.42 5.19 -0.59
CA THR A 146 -13.37 5.27 -1.69
C THR A 146 -13.20 4.10 -2.68
N LEU A 147 -11.96 3.72 -3.00
CA LEU A 147 -11.69 2.55 -3.84
C LEU A 147 -12.13 1.25 -3.17
N ARG A 148 -11.87 1.10 -1.87
CA ARG A 148 -12.36 -0.04 -1.07
C ARG A 148 -13.88 -0.11 -1.10
N THR A 149 -14.55 1.02 -0.95
CA THR A 149 -16.01 1.13 -1.00
C THR A 149 -16.55 0.70 -2.36
N LEU A 150 -15.96 1.16 -3.47
CA LEU A 150 -16.32 0.72 -4.82
C LEU A 150 -16.21 -0.80 -4.98
N VAL A 151 -15.10 -1.39 -4.52
CA VAL A 151 -14.87 -2.84 -4.61
C VAL A 151 -15.86 -3.64 -3.76
N THR A 152 -16.15 -3.19 -2.54
CA THR A 152 -17.08 -3.83 -1.62
C THR A 152 -18.54 -3.71 -2.07
N GLU A 153 -18.92 -2.58 -2.67
CA GLU A 153 -20.26 -2.38 -3.26
C GLU A 153 -20.46 -3.10 -4.60
N GLY A 154 -19.42 -3.77 -5.10
CA GLY A 154 -19.50 -4.60 -6.29
C GLY A 154 -19.42 -3.81 -7.59
N TYR A 155 -18.73 -2.67 -7.59
CA TYR A 155 -18.33 -2.00 -8.83
C TYR A 155 -17.45 -2.94 -9.67
N LEU A 156 -17.74 -3.02 -10.96
CA LEU A 156 -17.07 -3.91 -11.93
C LEU A 156 -16.56 -3.10 -13.12
N GLY A 157 -15.83 -2.03 -12.88
CA GLY A 157 -15.24 -1.23 -13.97
C GLY A 157 -13.86 -1.74 -14.39
N PRO A 158 -13.52 -1.67 -15.69
CA PRO A 158 -12.15 -1.97 -16.15
C PRO A 158 -11.14 -0.93 -15.65
N ASP A 159 -11.64 0.28 -15.35
CA ASP A 159 -10.88 1.41 -14.81
C ASP A 159 -10.46 1.21 -13.35
N LEU A 160 -10.95 0.16 -12.65
CA LEU A 160 -10.44 -0.21 -11.33
C LEU A 160 -8.93 -0.47 -11.35
N GLY A 161 -8.40 -1.01 -12.46
CA GLY A 161 -6.97 -1.25 -12.61
C GLY A 161 -6.17 0.06 -12.68
N ASP A 162 -6.67 1.04 -13.44
CA ASP A 162 -6.04 2.35 -13.56
C ASP A 162 -6.13 3.15 -12.26
N MET A 163 -7.29 3.10 -11.57
CA MET A 163 -7.47 3.71 -10.26
C MET A 163 -6.48 3.12 -9.24
N ALA A 164 -6.34 1.78 -9.23
CA ALA A 164 -5.39 1.08 -8.38
C ALA A 164 -3.94 1.48 -8.64
N ALA A 165 -3.54 1.51 -9.92
CA ALA A 165 -2.20 1.90 -10.31
C ALA A 165 -1.88 3.34 -9.90
N ARG A 166 -2.80 4.28 -10.19
CA ARG A 166 -2.62 5.70 -9.82
C ARG A 166 -2.51 5.90 -8.31
N LEU A 167 -3.37 5.23 -7.53
CA LEU A 167 -3.32 5.28 -6.07
C LEU A 167 -2.00 4.71 -5.54
N SER A 168 -1.56 3.56 -6.06
CA SER A 168 -0.28 2.97 -5.66
C SER A 168 0.90 3.88 -5.99
N THR A 169 0.93 4.48 -7.18
CA THR A 169 1.96 5.47 -7.56
C THR A 169 1.96 6.65 -6.59
N ALA A 170 0.80 7.21 -6.27
CA ALA A 170 0.69 8.32 -5.31
C ALA A 170 1.18 7.92 -3.91
N CYS A 171 0.85 6.71 -3.44
CA CYS A 171 1.38 6.18 -2.18
C CYS A 171 2.91 6.12 -2.20
N HIS A 172 3.50 5.53 -3.24
CA HIS A 172 4.96 5.41 -3.37
C HIS A 172 5.65 6.76 -3.38
N THR A 173 5.18 7.69 -4.23
CA THR A 173 5.72 9.05 -4.32
C THR A 173 5.65 9.76 -2.97
N THR A 174 4.52 9.65 -2.27
CA THR A 174 4.32 10.29 -0.96
C THR A 174 5.26 9.71 0.09
N THR A 175 5.40 8.38 0.15
CA THR A 175 6.28 7.72 1.13
C THR A 175 7.76 7.95 0.83
N ASP A 176 8.15 7.99 -0.45
CA ASP A 176 9.53 8.29 -0.84
C ASP A 176 9.90 9.75 -0.55
N ASP A 177 9.00 10.70 -0.83
CA ASP A 177 9.19 12.12 -0.47
C ASP A 177 9.34 12.30 1.04
N ALA A 178 8.41 11.76 1.83
CA ALA A 178 8.46 11.81 3.29
C ALA A 178 9.78 11.21 3.81
N HIS A 179 10.21 10.09 3.23
CA HIS A 179 11.46 9.43 3.58
C HIS A 179 12.69 10.31 3.26
N GLN A 180 12.76 10.91 2.08
CA GLN A 180 13.89 11.79 1.71
C GLN A 180 13.96 13.03 2.60
N ARG A 181 12.81 13.66 2.88
CA ARG A 181 12.71 14.83 3.75
C ARG A 181 13.08 14.51 5.20
N ALA A 182 12.63 13.36 5.71
CA ALA A 182 13.03 12.87 7.02
C ALA A 182 14.54 12.61 7.11
N LEU A 183 15.16 12.02 6.07
CA LEU A 183 16.62 11.88 6.02
C LEU A 183 17.36 13.21 5.96
N ALA A 184 16.80 14.21 5.29
CA ALA A 184 17.35 15.56 5.25
C ALA A 184 17.21 16.31 6.59
N GLY A 185 16.56 15.70 7.59
CA GLY A 185 16.34 16.30 8.91
C GLY A 185 15.19 17.31 8.94
N GLU A 186 14.32 17.30 7.93
CA GLU A 186 13.16 18.18 7.89
C GLU A 186 12.12 17.77 8.96
N SER A 187 11.53 18.77 9.63
CA SER A 187 10.46 18.54 10.59
C SER A 187 9.15 18.24 9.86
N LEU A 188 8.84 16.95 9.76
CA LEU A 188 7.55 16.46 9.25
C LEU A 188 6.58 16.23 10.42
N PRO A 189 5.26 16.48 10.26
CA PRO A 189 4.28 16.18 11.28
C PRO A 189 4.23 14.68 11.63
N SER A 190 4.22 14.33 12.92
CA SER A 190 4.18 12.93 13.39
C SER A 190 3.03 12.13 12.75
N GLN A 191 1.88 12.77 12.54
CA GLN A 191 0.73 12.13 11.89
C GLN A 191 1.07 11.64 10.47
N ARG A 192 1.72 12.48 9.64
CA ARG A 192 2.10 12.08 8.27
C ARG A 192 3.13 10.96 8.26
N LEU A 193 4.05 10.98 9.21
CA LEU A 193 5.04 9.92 9.37
C LEU A 193 4.36 8.58 9.69
N ARG A 194 3.42 8.58 10.64
CA ARG A 194 2.65 7.37 11.01
C ARG A 194 1.73 6.87 9.90
N GLU A 195 1.17 7.77 9.09
CA GLU A 195 0.35 7.41 7.92
C GLU A 195 1.14 6.61 6.86
N SER A 196 2.47 6.70 6.85
CA SER A 196 3.32 6.00 5.88
C SER A 196 3.16 4.48 5.92
N ALA A 197 2.95 3.89 7.11
CA ALA A 197 2.67 2.46 7.23
C ALA A 197 1.36 2.07 6.53
N ALA A 198 0.31 2.91 6.65
CA ALA A 198 -0.96 2.70 5.97
C ALA A 198 -0.82 2.86 4.44
N LEU A 199 0.02 3.80 3.97
CA LEU A 199 0.31 3.98 2.55
C LEU A 199 1.03 2.76 1.93
N PHE A 200 2.02 2.21 2.62
CA PHE A 200 2.69 0.97 2.17
C PHE A 200 1.74 -0.23 2.14
N ALA A 201 0.90 -0.38 3.17
CA ALA A 201 -0.11 -1.43 3.21
C ALA A 201 -1.12 -1.28 2.05
N LEU A 202 -1.59 -0.05 1.80
CA LEU A 202 -2.51 0.25 0.70
C LEU A 202 -1.89 -0.09 -0.66
N ALA A 203 -0.64 0.31 -0.91
CA ALA A 203 0.05 -0.02 -2.17
C ALA A 203 0.21 -1.53 -2.38
N ARG A 204 0.52 -2.29 -1.31
CA ARG A 204 0.55 -3.75 -1.33
C ARG A 204 -0.82 -4.35 -1.65
N ASP A 205 -1.88 -3.83 -1.05
CA ASP A 205 -3.25 -4.31 -1.29
C ASP A 205 -3.70 -4.08 -2.74
N MET A 206 -3.10 -3.10 -3.44
CA MET A 206 -3.28 -2.84 -4.87
C MET A 206 -2.36 -3.66 -5.79
N GLY A 207 -1.59 -4.61 -5.25
CA GLY A 207 -0.71 -5.50 -6.02
C GLY A 207 0.61 -4.89 -6.45
N ALA A 208 0.98 -3.76 -5.85
CA ALA A 208 2.22 -3.04 -6.14
C ALA A 208 2.99 -2.80 -4.82
N PRO A 209 3.56 -3.87 -4.20
CA PRO A 209 4.33 -3.73 -2.98
C PRO A 209 5.56 -2.84 -3.21
N HIS A 210 5.82 -1.90 -2.31
CA HIS A 210 6.99 -1.05 -2.39
C HIS A 210 8.26 -1.82 -1.98
N ALA A 211 9.27 -1.87 -2.86
CA ALA A 211 10.49 -2.65 -2.63
C ALA A 211 11.23 -2.25 -1.34
N LYS A 212 11.11 -0.98 -0.93
CA LYS A 212 11.78 -0.44 0.26
C LYS A 212 10.87 -0.35 1.49
N ALA A 213 9.65 -0.88 1.43
CA ALA A 213 8.70 -0.79 2.55
C ALA A 213 9.26 -1.37 3.85
N SER A 214 9.98 -2.49 3.77
CA SER A 214 10.57 -3.17 4.94
C SER A 214 11.59 -2.33 5.71
N SER A 215 12.20 -1.33 5.06
CA SER A 215 13.20 -0.47 5.68
C SER A 215 12.70 0.97 5.89
N GLN A 216 11.95 1.54 4.94
CA GLN A 216 11.43 2.90 5.03
C GLN A 216 10.26 3.03 6.01
N ALA A 217 9.36 2.05 6.09
CA ALA A 217 8.23 2.10 7.01
C ALA A 217 8.69 2.19 8.48
N PRO A 218 9.55 1.26 8.98
CA PRO A 218 10.03 1.38 10.36
C PRO A 218 10.90 2.62 10.55
N PHE A 219 11.64 3.09 9.53
CA PHE A 219 12.37 4.34 9.65
C PHE A 219 11.44 5.54 9.92
N LEU A 220 10.41 5.73 9.09
CA LEU A 220 9.47 6.84 9.23
C LEU A 220 8.70 6.79 10.54
N GLU A 221 8.27 5.60 10.96
CA GLU A 221 7.63 5.38 12.24
C GLU A 221 8.58 5.67 13.42
N GLY A 222 9.86 5.31 13.27
CA GLY A 222 10.91 5.62 14.26
C GLY A 222 11.15 7.12 14.41
N VAL A 223 11.10 7.88 13.31
CA VAL A 223 11.18 9.35 13.36
C VAL A 223 9.98 9.92 14.12
N ALA A 224 8.77 9.41 13.88
CA ALA A 224 7.58 9.85 14.61
C ALA A 224 7.73 9.56 16.12
N ALA A 225 8.09 8.33 16.48
CA ALA A 225 8.31 7.92 17.88
C ALA A 225 9.35 8.82 18.57
N LEU A 226 10.44 9.17 17.87
CA LEU A 226 11.46 10.07 18.40
C LEU A 226 10.95 11.49 18.62
N GLN A 227 10.10 12.00 17.73
CA GLN A 227 9.44 13.31 17.88
C GLN A 227 8.49 13.33 19.09
N ASP A 228 7.81 12.21 19.33
CA ASP A 228 6.89 12.05 20.46
C ASP A 228 7.61 11.78 21.80
N GLY A 229 8.94 11.60 21.76
CA GLY A 229 9.78 11.35 22.92
C GLY A 229 9.89 9.88 23.32
N ASP A 230 9.30 8.96 22.55
CA ASP A 230 9.45 7.52 22.75
C ASP A 230 10.77 7.02 22.13
N THR A 231 11.86 7.27 22.86
CA THR A 231 13.21 6.93 22.41
C THR A 231 13.46 5.42 22.34
N ALA A 232 12.77 4.63 23.16
CA ALA A 232 12.90 3.17 23.17
C ALA A 232 12.28 2.56 21.91
N GLU A 233 11.08 3.01 21.56
CA GLU A 233 10.41 2.57 20.34
C GLU A 233 11.14 3.05 19.09
N ALA A 234 11.59 4.32 19.07
CA ALA A 234 12.41 4.85 17.99
C ALA A 234 13.68 4.00 17.76
N GLN A 235 14.39 3.64 18.83
CA GLN A 235 15.57 2.78 18.73
C GLN A 235 15.24 1.41 18.10
N ARG A 236 14.16 0.76 18.55
CA ARG A 236 13.70 -0.54 18.03
C ARG A 236 13.39 -0.45 16.53
N LEU A 237 12.67 0.59 16.13
CA LEU A 237 12.27 0.82 14.74
C LEU A 237 13.46 1.15 13.84
N PHE A 238 14.37 2.02 14.27
CA PHE A 238 15.61 2.29 13.52
C PHE A 238 16.51 1.05 13.39
N ALA A 239 16.56 0.18 14.40
CA ALA A 239 17.28 -1.09 14.31
C ALA A 239 16.66 -2.02 13.25
N GLN A 240 15.33 -2.07 13.14
CA GLN A 240 14.65 -2.82 12.08
C GLN A 240 14.96 -2.23 10.70
N ALA A 241 14.88 -0.90 10.56
CA ALA A 241 15.21 -0.22 9.31
C ALA A 241 16.65 -0.52 8.87
N ALA A 242 17.62 -0.41 9.79
CA ALA A 242 19.03 -0.70 9.54
C ALA A 242 19.30 -2.17 9.20
N THR A 243 18.54 -3.10 9.78
CA THR A 243 18.64 -4.53 9.45
C THR A 243 18.10 -4.81 8.05
N ALA A 244 17.01 -4.14 7.66
CA ALA A 244 16.38 -4.32 6.35
C ALA A 244 17.14 -3.63 5.20
N ALA A 245 17.95 -2.61 5.50
CA ALA A 245 18.81 -1.92 4.52
C ALA A 245 20.22 -1.67 5.10
N PRO A 246 21.08 -2.70 5.20
CA PRO A 246 22.40 -2.60 5.80
C PRO A 246 23.32 -1.60 5.08
N GLU A 247 23.11 -1.33 3.80
CA GLU A 247 23.85 -0.36 3.00
C GLU A 247 23.59 1.09 3.41
N ARG A 248 22.48 1.36 4.12
CA ARG A 248 22.05 2.71 4.48
C ARG A 248 22.51 3.07 5.89
N SER A 249 23.68 3.70 5.97
CA SER A 249 24.31 4.08 7.25
C SER A 249 23.46 5.05 8.06
N GLU A 250 22.64 5.88 7.42
CA GLU A 250 21.79 6.87 8.09
C GLU A 250 20.87 6.24 9.13
N TYR A 251 20.31 5.05 8.88
CA TYR A 251 19.41 4.40 9.84
C TYR A 251 20.11 4.06 11.16
N ARG A 252 21.40 3.71 11.11
CA ARG A 252 22.20 3.45 12.30
C ARG A 252 22.54 4.73 13.06
N VAL A 253 22.77 5.81 12.32
CA VAL A 253 22.96 7.15 12.90
C VAL A 253 21.70 7.59 13.64
N TRP A 254 20.52 7.39 13.04
CA TRP A 254 19.24 7.70 13.70
C TRP A 254 18.98 6.82 14.92
N ARG A 255 19.36 5.54 14.89
CA ARG A 255 19.33 4.67 16.07
C ARG A 255 20.23 5.20 17.19
N ALA A 256 21.45 5.63 16.88
CA ALA A 256 22.36 6.22 17.85
C ALA A 256 21.82 7.55 18.40
N ALA A 257 21.21 8.38 17.56
CA ALA A 257 20.56 9.62 17.98
C ALA A 257 19.41 9.37 18.95
N ALA A 258 18.61 8.32 18.74
CA ALA A 258 17.55 7.92 19.68
C ALA A 258 18.12 7.53 21.06
N LEU A 259 19.21 6.76 21.09
CA LEU A 259 19.92 6.39 22.33
C LEU A 259 20.50 7.62 23.04
N GLN A 260 21.15 8.51 22.29
CA GLN A 260 21.68 9.75 22.84
C GLN A 260 20.59 10.62 23.46
N ARG A 261 19.43 10.72 22.80
CA ARG A 261 18.26 11.48 23.30
C ARG A 261 17.62 10.82 24.53
N ALA A 262 17.74 9.51 24.66
CA ALA A 262 17.40 8.77 25.88
C ALA A 262 18.40 8.99 27.03
N GLY A 263 19.53 9.67 26.76
CA GLY A 263 20.61 9.87 27.72
C GLY A 263 21.67 8.78 27.73
N ASP A 264 21.50 7.71 26.93
CA ASP A 264 22.44 6.60 26.80
C ASP A 264 23.53 6.90 25.76
N LEU A 265 24.42 7.82 26.13
CA LEU A 265 25.57 8.18 25.30
C LEU A 265 26.55 7.00 25.08
N PRO A 266 26.85 6.15 26.09
CA PRO A 266 27.68 4.96 25.88
C PRO A 266 27.05 3.98 24.87
N GLY A 267 25.75 3.71 24.96
CA GLY A 267 25.04 2.86 24.01
C GLY A 267 25.00 3.45 22.59
N ALA A 268 24.79 4.77 22.47
CA ALA A 268 24.86 5.46 21.18
C ALA A 268 26.24 5.31 20.52
N LEU A 269 27.31 5.49 21.30
CA LEU A 269 28.67 5.30 20.82
C LEU A 269 28.93 3.85 20.43
N ALA A 270 28.52 2.88 21.25
CA ALA A 270 28.72 1.45 20.97
C ALA A 270 28.07 1.02 19.64
N VAL A 271 26.86 1.50 19.34
CA VAL A 271 26.19 1.25 18.04
C VAL A 271 27.01 1.84 16.89
N MET A 272 27.46 3.10 17.04
CA MET A 272 28.21 3.78 15.98
C MET A 272 29.60 3.18 15.76
N GLU A 273 30.29 2.72 16.80
CA GLU A 273 31.60 2.08 16.66
C GLU A 273 31.52 0.69 16.04
N ALA A 274 30.48 -0.07 16.37
CA ALA A 274 30.28 -1.40 15.79
C ALA A 274 30.06 -1.34 14.27
N ASP A 275 29.25 -0.38 13.83
CA ASP A 275 28.78 -0.36 12.44
C ASP A 275 29.44 0.71 11.56
N LEU A 276 29.91 1.80 12.17
CA LEU A 276 30.42 3.01 11.50
C LEU A 276 31.70 3.56 12.17
N PRO A 277 32.74 2.74 12.39
CA PRO A 277 33.93 3.15 13.17
C PRO A 277 34.72 4.30 12.52
N GLN A 278 34.58 4.48 11.20
CA GLN A 278 35.27 5.51 10.42
C GLN A 278 34.42 6.77 10.16
N ASP A 279 33.17 6.80 10.66
CA ASP A 279 32.29 7.95 10.46
C ASP A 279 32.68 9.09 11.40
N SER A 280 32.76 10.32 10.87
CA SER A 280 33.08 11.52 11.66
C SER A 280 32.12 11.74 12.83
N ARG A 281 30.85 11.34 12.71
CA ARG A 281 29.87 11.44 13.80
C ARG A 281 30.19 10.48 14.95
N THR A 282 30.79 9.33 14.65
CA THR A 282 31.31 8.39 15.67
C THR A 282 32.44 9.03 16.45
N ASP A 283 33.33 9.76 15.77
CA ASP A 283 34.43 10.48 16.42
C ASP A 283 33.93 11.59 17.35
N VAL A 284 32.94 12.36 16.90
CA VAL A 284 32.27 13.37 17.74
C VAL A 284 31.62 12.74 18.97
N LEU A 285 30.90 11.62 18.80
CA LEU A 285 30.31 10.90 19.92
C LEU A 285 31.37 10.35 20.89
N ARG A 286 32.51 9.88 20.38
CA ARG A 286 33.62 9.39 21.20
C ARG A 286 34.20 10.51 22.05
N ALA A 287 34.47 11.66 21.46
CA ALA A 287 34.95 12.84 22.18
C ALA A 287 33.93 13.31 23.24
N ALA A 288 32.64 13.38 22.89
CA ALA A 288 31.58 13.75 23.83
C ALA A 288 31.44 12.75 24.99
N SER A 289 31.58 11.45 24.71
CA SER A 289 31.57 10.40 25.73
C SER A 289 32.78 10.51 26.67
N ALA A 290 33.98 10.73 26.13
CA ALA A 290 35.19 10.94 26.92
C ALA A 290 35.09 12.21 27.77
N GLN A 291 34.57 13.31 27.23
CA GLN A 291 34.38 14.55 27.97
C GLN A 291 33.41 14.39 29.15
N ARG A 292 32.37 13.55 29.04
CA ARG A 292 31.49 13.23 30.16
C ARG A 292 32.18 12.47 31.29
N GLN A 293 33.25 11.73 30.98
CA GLN A 293 34.04 11.04 32.00
C GLN A 293 34.97 12.01 32.71
N SER A 294 35.73 12.81 31.96
CA SER A 294 36.51 13.93 32.50
C SER A 294 36.89 14.94 31.40
N PRO A 295 37.13 16.22 31.75
CA PRO A 295 37.65 17.21 30.80
C PRO A 295 38.97 16.78 30.13
N GLU A 296 39.88 16.15 30.88
CA GLU A 296 41.17 15.68 30.38
C GLU A 296 41.00 14.52 29.40
N ALA A 297 40.08 13.60 29.65
CA ALA A 297 39.75 12.51 28.73
C ALA A 297 39.18 13.05 27.43
N GLY A 298 38.27 14.03 27.50
CA GLY A 298 37.75 14.74 26.33
C GLY A 298 38.85 15.45 25.53
N ALA A 299 39.76 16.17 26.20
CA ALA A 299 40.85 16.87 25.55
C ALA A 299 41.81 15.92 24.81
N ARG A 300 42.20 14.81 25.45
CA ARG A 300 43.05 13.77 24.83
C ARG A 300 42.39 13.17 23.59
N GLU A 301 41.08 12.92 23.65
CA GLU A 301 40.35 12.35 22.53
C GLU A 301 40.26 13.34 21.36
N LEU A 302 40.00 14.62 21.63
CA LEU A 302 40.03 15.67 20.61
C LEU A 302 41.42 15.82 19.97
N GLU A 303 42.49 15.78 20.78
CA GLU A 303 43.85 15.82 20.28
C GLU A 303 44.14 14.64 19.34
N ARG A 304 43.75 13.42 19.73
CA ARG A 304 43.87 12.21 18.90
C ARG A 304 43.14 12.38 17.56
N LEU A 305 41.92 12.90 17.58
CA LEU A 305 41.12 13.10 16.38
C LEU A 305 41.73 14.14 15.44
N LEU A 306 42.07 15.32 15.97
CA LEU A 306 42.57 16.45 15.17
C LEU A 306 43.98 16.20 14.61
N PHE A 307 44.87 15.58 15.39
CA PHE A 307 46.30 15.50 15.05
C PHE A 307 46.79 14.13 14.61
N GLN A 308 46.03 13.05 14.84
CA GLN A 308 46.44 11.70 14.41
C GLN A 308 45.55 11.15 13.30
N ARG A 309 44.24 11.37 13.37
CA ARG A 309 43.28 10.80 12.42
C ARG A 309 43.04 11.70 11.20
N TYR A 310 42.99 13.01 11.40
CA TYR A 310 42.79 14.01 10.34
C TYR A 310 44.06 14.80 10.00
N ALA A 311 45.23 14.29 10.38
CA ALA A 311 46.50 14.92 10.03
C ALA A 311 46.60 15.08 8.49
N PRO A 312 46.94 16.27 7.97
CA PRO A 312 47.18 16.42 6.55
C PRO A 312 48.32 15.49 6.13
N ALA A 313 48.12 14.71 5.07
CA ALA A 313 49.16 13.84 4.53
C ALA A 313 50.43 14.68 4.29
N GLN A 314 51.54 14.28 4.90
CA GLN A 314 52.84 14.91 4.67
C GLN A 314 53.13 14.84 3.17
N ARG A 315 53.16 16.01 2.51
CA ARG A 315 53.56 16.16 1.11
C ARG A 315 55.05 15.98 0.96
#